data_AF-A0A7W0KW27-F1
#
_entry.id   AF-A0A7W0KW27-F1
#
_cell.length_a   1.000
_cell.length_b   1.000
_cell.length_c   1.000
_cell.angle_alpha   90.00
_cell.angle_beta   90.00
_cell.angle_gamma   90.00
#
_symmetry.space_group_name_H-M   'P 1'
#
loop_
_entity.id
_entity.type
_entity.pdbx_description
1 polymer ?
#
loop_
_entity_poly.entity_id
_entity_poly.type
_entity_poly.pdbx_seq_one_letter_code
_entity_poly.pdbx_strand_id
1 'polypeptide(L)'
;MTMLSFRVEPDEARRAQQWAARLGVDKSQLLRDALHDHLVRLASEHDADRWANAPLSDDESALGEIADWGPAENWTDWADAAR
;
A
#
# COMPACT_ATOMS: atom_id res chain seq x y z
N MET A 1 -5.21 -20.21 7.31
CA MET A 1 -6.51 -19.79 6.73
C MET A 1 -7.45 -19.54 7.89
N THR A 2 -7.79 -18.28 8.16
CA THR A 2 -8.69 -17.94 9.28
C THR A 2 -10.01 -17.46 8.70
N MET A 3 -11.12 -18.04 9.18
CA MET A 3 -12.46 -17.65 8.74
C MET A 3 -12.94 -16.46 9.59
N LEU A 4 -13.32 -15.37 8.92
CA LEU A 4 -13.93 -14.21 9.55
C LEU A 4 -15.43 -14.21 9.24
N SER A 5 -16.26 -14.15 10.28
CA SER A 5 -17.71 -14.05 10.16
C SER A 5 -18.18 -12.81 10.90
N PHE A 6 -19.03 -12.01 10.25
CA PHE A 6 -19.60 -10.80 10.79
C PHE A 6 -21.03 -10.62 10.27
N ARG A 7 -21.84 -9.87 11.00
CA ARG A 7 -23.20 -9.52 10.57
C ARG A 7 -23.14 -8.27 9.71
N VAL A 8 -23.97 -8.25 8.67
CA VAL A 8 -24.18 -7.11 7.78
C VAL A 8 -25.66 -6.96 7.53
N GLU A 9 -26.07 -5.77 7.12
CA GLU A 9 -27.45 -5.56 6.69
C GLU A 9 -27.75 -6.39 5.43
N PRO A 10 -28.97 -6.95 5.29
CA PRO A 10 -29.32 -7.80 4.15
C PRO A 10 -29.11 -7.12 2.80
N ASP A 11 -29.36 -5.82 2.71
CA ASP A 11 -29.15 -5.04 1.49
C ASP A 11 -27.67 -4.90 1.14
N GLU A 12 -26.80 -4.77 2.14
CA GLU A 12 -25.36 -4.69 1.93
C GLU A 12 -24.80 -6.03 1.43
N ALA A 13 -25.25 -7.14 2.03
CA ALA A 13 -24.92 -8.49 1.55
C ALA A 13 -25.35 -8.70 0.09
N ARG A 14 -26.55 -8.23 -0.28
CA ARG A 14 -27.07 -8.29 -1.65
C ARG A 14 -26.23 -7.44 -2.61
N ARG A 15 -25.83 -6.23 -2.21
CA ARG A 15 -24.97 -5.36 -3.02
C ARG A 15 -23.60 -5.98 -3.26
N ALA A 16 -22.98 -6.56 -2.23
CA ALA A 16 -21.70 -7.25 -2.36
C ALA A 16 -21.80 -8.43 -3.35
N GLN A 17 -22.89 -9.21 -3.27
CA GLN A 17 -23.13 -10.31 -4.20
C GLN A 17 -23.28 -9.83 -5.65
N GLN A 18 -24.00 -8.73 -5.88
CA GLN A 18 -24.19 -8.17 -7.22
C GLN A 18 -22.88 -7.66 -7.81
N TRP A 19 -22.04 -7.00 -7.01
CA TRP A 19 -20.74 -6.53 -7.46
C TRP A 19 -19.78 -7.68 -7.75
N ALA A 20 -19.73 -8.70 -6.90
CA ALA A 20 -18.94 -9.91 -7.14
C ALA A 20 -19.34 -10.56 -8.48
N ALA A 21 -20.63 -10.68 -8.74
CA ALA A 21 -21.15 -11.20 -10.02
C ALA A 21 -20.75 -10.32 -11.22
N ARG A 22 -20.85 -8.99 -11.11
CA ARG A 22 -20.44 -8.06 -12.19
C ARG A 22 -18.95 -8.11 -12.47
N LEU A 23 -18.13 -8.31 -11.44
CA LEU A 23 -16.67 -8.39 -11.54
C LEU A 23 -16.18 -9.80 -11.92
N GLY A 24 -17.06 -10.80 -11.93
CA GLY A 24 -16.69 -12.19 -12.24
C GLY A 24 -15.83 -12.85 -11.16
N VAL A 25 -15.93 -12.41 -9.91
CA VAL A 25 -15.15 -12.92 -8.77
C VAL A 25 -16.05 -13.52 -7.69
N ASP A 26 -15.47 -14.31 -6.79
CA ASP A 26 -16.19 -14.79 -5.62
C ASP A 26 -16.43 -13.66 -4.61
N LYS A 27 -17.56 -13.73 -3.88
CA LYS A 27 -17.89 -12.73 -2.85
C LYS A 27 -16.81 -12.65 -1.76
N SER A 28 -16.23 -13.78 -1.36
CA SER A 28 -15.16 -13.80 -0.36
C SER A 28 -13.87 -13.15 -0.87
N GLN A 29 -13.60 -13.22 -2.18
CA GLN A 29 -12.49 -12.51 -2.79
C GLN A 29 -12.74 -11.00 -2.76
N LEU A 30 -13.90 -10.54 -3.24
CA LEU A 30 -14.28 -9.13 -3.21
C LEU A 30 -14.12 -8.52 -1.80
N LEU A 31 -14.64 -9.20 -0.77
CA LEU A 31 -14.58 -8.72 0.61
C LEU A 31 -13.15 -8.75 1.19
N ARG A 32 -12.34 -9.73 0.78
CA ARG A 32 -10.94 -9.83 1.21
C ARG A 32 -10.10 -8.69 0.61
N ASP A 33 -10.30 -8.41 -0.67
CA ASP A 33 -9.57 -7.35 -1.38
C ASP A 33 -9.97 -5.99 -0.80
N ALA A 34 -11.27 -5.74 -0.60
CA ALA A 34 -11.75 -4.52 0.05
C ALA A 34 -11.21 -4.32 1.48
N LEU A 35 -11.15 -5.40 2.27
CA LEU A 35 -10.56 -5.35 3.61
C LEU A 35 -9.06 -5.04 3.55
N HIS A 36 -8.33 -5.69 2.64
CA HIS A 36 -6.91 -5.47 2.45
C HIS A 36 -6.62 -4.01 2.08
N ASP A 37 -7.31 -3.48 1.08
CA ASP A 37 -7.15 -2.09 0.63
C ASP A 37 -7.45 -1.10 1.76
N HIS A 38 -8.48 -1.37 2.56
CA HIS A 38 -8.82 -0.54 3.70
C HIS A 38 -7.73 -0.55 4.79
N LEU A 39 -7.17 -1.72 5.09
CA LEU A 39 -6.07 -1.85 6.06
C LEU A 39 -4.80 -1.17 5.57
N VAL A 40 -4.47 -1.31 4.28
CA VAL A 40 -3.32 -0.62 3.67
C VAL A 40 -3.48 0.89 3.76
N ARG A 41 -4.68 1.41 3.47
CA ARG A 41 -4.98 2.85 3.61
C ARG A 41 -4.82 3.33 5.05
N LEU A 42 -5.37 2.60 6.03
CA LEU A 42 -5.23 2.96 7.45
C LEU A 42 -3.77 2.95 7.91
N ALA A 43 -2.99 1.96 7.48
CA ALA A 43 -1.56 1.89 7.78
C ALA A 43 -0.82 3.09 7.18
N SER A 44 -1.15 3.45 5.93
CA SER A 44 -0.51 4.59 5.23
C SER A 44 -0.85 5.93 5.88
N GLU A 45 -2.11 6.13 6.30
CA GLU A 45 -2.55 7.32 7.04
C GLU A 45 -1.78 7.44 8.37
N HIS A 46 -1.64 6.32 9.09
CA HIS A 46 -0.90 6.29 10.35
C HIS A 46 0.60 6.50 10.16
N ASP A 47 1.21 5.98 9.09
CA ASP A 47 2.61 6.22 8.78
C ASP A 47 2.87 7.69 8.42
N ALA A 48 1.96 8.33 7.69
CA ALA A 48 2.05 9.77 7.41
C ALA A 48 1.96 10.60 8.69
N ASP A 49 1.03 10.28 9.59
CA ASP A 49 0.91 10.93 10.89
C ASP A 49 2.16 10.68 11.76
N ARG A 50 2.70 9.46 11.74
CA ARG A 50 3.93 9.12 12.46
C ARG A 50 5.12 9.91 11.94
N TRP A 51 5.25 10.02 10.62
CA TRP A 51 6.29 10.83 9.97
C TRP A 51 6.16 12.31 10.31
N ALA A 52 4.94 12.85 10.34
CA ALA A 52 4.70 14.23 10.74
C ALA A 52 5.04 14.50 12.22
N ASN A 53 4.83 13.51 13.10
CA ASN A 53 5.05 13.65 14.54
C ASN A 53 6.45 13.18 15.00
N ALA A 54 7.22 12.52 14.15
CA ALA A 54 8.60 12.13 14.37
C ALA A 54 9.45 12.63 13.18
N PRO A 55 9.73 13.94 13.12
CA PRO A 55 10.59 14.48 12.07
C PRO A 55 11.95 13.77 12.10
N LEU A 56 12.55 13.64 10.92
CA LEU A 56 13.87 13.07 10.76
C LEU A 56 14.86 13.71 11.73
N SER A 57 15.70 12.89 12.35
CA SER A 57 16.84 13.41 13.10
C SER A 57 17.77 14.21 12.18
N ASP A 58 18.64 15.02 12.77
CA ASP A 58 19.63 15.79 12.00
C ASP A 58 20.51 14.86 11.14
N ASP A 59 20.87 13.67 11.68
CA ASP A 59 21.65 12.66 10.97
C ASP A 59 20.90 12.05 9.78
N GLU A 60 19.59 11.82 9.90
CA GLU A 60 18.75 11.28 8.81
C GLU A 60 18.41 12.35 7.78
N SER A 61 18.27 13.61 8.20
CA SER A 61 18.05 14.75 7.31
C SER A 61 19.29 15.02 6.45
N ALA A 62 20.50 14.83 7.00
CA ALA A 62 21.76 14.94 6.27
C ALA A 62 21.88 13.94 5.10
N LEU A 63 21.16 12.80 5.15
CA LEU A 63 21.10 11.86 4.01
C LEU A 63 20.34 12.44 2.81
N GLY A 64 19.37 13.34 3.04
CA GLY A 64 18.66 14.06 1.99
C GLY A 64 19.52 15.12 1.30
N GLU A 65 20.53 15.66 1.97
CA GLU A 65 21.50 16.60 1.38
C GLU A 65 22.47 15.91 0.41
N ILE A 66 22.71 14.61 0.61
CA ILE A 66 23.53 13.76 -0.27
C ILE A 66 22.73 13.33 -1.51
N ALA A 67 21.42 13.54 -1.51
CA ALA A 67 20.51 12.97 -2.48
C ALA A 67 20.38 13.79 -3.78
N ASP A 68 21.49 14.00 -4.49
CA ASP A 68 21.48 14.37 -5.91
C ASP A 68 21.19 13.12 -6.78
N TRP A 69 20.14 12.37 -6.43
CA TRP A 69 19.65 11.24 -7.23
C TRP A 69 18.81 11.82 -8.38
N GLY A 70 19.46 12.63 -9.22
CA GLY A 70 18.95 12.95 -10.54
C GLY A 70 18.74 11.66 -11.33
N PRO A 71 17.86 11.66 -12.35
CA PRO A 71 17.75 10.52 -13.25
C PRO A 71 19.16 10.19 -13.74
N ALA A 72 19.62 8.96 -13.54
CA ALA A 72 20.96 8.56 -13.97
C ALA A 72 21.01 8.62 -15.50
N GLU A 73 21.47 9.77 -16.04
CA GLU A 73 21.51 10.01 -17.48
C GLU A 73 22.53 9.12 -18.18
N ASN A 74 23.39 8.40 -17.44
CA ASN A 74 24.35 7.49 -18.04
C ASN A 74 24.75 6.33 -17.10
N TRP A 75 23.96 5.25 -17.10
CA TRP A 75 24.28 3.99 -16.40
C TRP A 75 25.53 3.27 -16.94
N THR A 76 26.25 3.87 -17.90
CA THR A 76 27.45 3.30 -18.52
C THR A 76 28.57 3.08 -17.52
N ASP A 77 28.66 3.89 -16.46
CA ASP A 77 29.70 3.73 -15.42
C ASP A 77 29.54 2.44 -14.60
N TRP A 78 28.35 1.85 -14.56
CA TRP A 78 28.09 0.59 -13.84
C TRP A 78 28.46 -0.65 -14.68
N ALA A 79 28.67 -0.48 -16.00
CA ALA A 79 29.03 -1.59 -16.88
C ALA A 79 30.48 -2.07 -16.67
N ASP A 80 31.35 -1.21 -16.14
CA ASP A 80 32.77 -1.54 -15.90
C ASP A 80 33.01 -2.13 -14.49
N ALA A 81 32.06 -2.00 -13.57
CA ALA A 81 32.16 -2.54 -12.20
C ALA A 81 31.97 -4.06 -12.11
N ALA A 82 31.52 -4.71 -13.21
CA ALA A 82 31.30 -6.14 -13.30
C ALA A 82 32.41 -6.89 -14.06
N ARG A 83 33.54 -6.24 -14.36
CA ARG A 83 34.70 -6.84 -15.03
C ARG A 83 35.91 -6.92 -14.09
#